data_AF-R1HWT0-F1
#
_entry.id   AF-R1HWT0-F1
#
_cell.length_a   1.000
_cell.length_b   1.000
_cell.length_c   1.000
_cell.angle_alpha   90.00
_cell.angle_beta   90.00
_cell.angle_gamma   90.00
#
_symmetry.space_group_name_H-M   'P 1'
#
loop_
_entity.id
_entity.type
_entity.pdbx_description
1 polymer ?
#
loop_
_entity_poly.entity_id
_entity_poly.type
_entity_poly.pdbx_seq_one_letter_code
_entity_poly.pdbx_strand_id
1 'polypeptide(L)'
;MTDYTPIQQQAAPPAAPPRNGLGTAGFVLGLVGLVIAPIPLAGVAAWPLAVLGLILSAVGIARVRSGKATNKGLAIAGVVLSLLALVVSVLWLVVIGKVINDVNEQATQHHTIVYEVSGNAKTADIDYSTFDRNTILINTEAGAAVPWTRTVEATGFLAGAQFTATAGPDGGSVTCKVVVDGKEAKTATAAGPGAVAGCTGF
;
A
#
# COMPACT_ATOMS: atom_id res chain seq x y z
N MET A 1 6.73 -90.93 34.43
CA MET A 1 6.34 -89.60 34.92
C MET A 1 7.34 -88.61 34.35
N THR A 2 7.07 -88.11 33.14
CA THR A 2 7.91 -87.09 32.49
C THR A 2 7.44 -85.73 32.95
N ASP A 3 8.32 -85.02 33.63
CA ASP A 3 8.13 -83.66 34.13
C ASP A 3 8.04 -82.69 32.94
N TYR A 4 6.88 -82.08 32.74
CA TYR A 4 6.70 -81.02 31.74
C TYR A 4 6.83 -79.68 32.46
N THR A 5 7.99 -79.03 32.30
CA THR A 5 8.17 -77.66 32.75
C THR A 5 7.56 -76.71 31.69
N PRO A 6 6.53 -75.91 32.03
CA PRO A 6 6.00 -74.93 31.09
C PRO A 6 7.04 -73.82 30.88
N ILE A 7 7.46 -73.61 29.63
CA ILE A 7 8.23 -72.43 29.22
C ILE A 7 7.39 -71.20 29.53
N GLN A 8 7.83 -70.37 30.48
CA GLN A 8 7.26 -69.05 30.74
C GLN A 8 7.61 -68.15 29.55
N GLN A 9 6.63 -67.87 28.68
CA GLN A 9 6.80 -66.95 27.57
C GLN A 9 6.83 -65.51 28.12
N GLN A 10 8.03 -64.95 28.26
CA GLN A 10 8.23 -63.57 28.68
C GLN A 10 7.56 -62.64 27.67
N ALA A 11 6.51 -61.94 28.07
CA ALA A 11 5.86 -60.94 27.23
C ALA A 11 6.88 -59.83 26.89
N ALA A 12 7.03 -59.51 25.60
CA ALA A 12 7.88 -58.41 25.16
C ALA A 12 7.41 -57.09 25.82
N PRO A 13 8.33 -56.19 26.20
CA PRO A 13 7.94 -54.89 26.77
C PRO A 13 7.00 -54.15 25.81
N PRO A 14 5.93 -53.51 26.31
CA PRO A 14 5.05 -52.72 25.46
C PRO A 14 5.86 -51.60 24.80
N ALA A 15 5.79 -51.52 23.46
CA ALA A 15 6.45 -50.46 22.71
C ALA A 15 5.91 -49.09 23.14
N ALA A 16 6.81 -48.16 23.46
CA ALA A 16 6.42 -46.81 23.88
C ALA A 16 5.62 -46.10 22.77
N PRO A 17 4.54 -45.36 23.10
CA PRO A 17 3.72 -44.69 22.10
C PRO A 17 4.52 -43.62 21.33
N PRO A 18 4.27 -43.46 20.01
CA PRO A 18 4.99 -42.52 19.16
C PRO A 18 4.73 -41.06 19.54
N ARG A 19 5.78 -40.20 19.52
CA ARG A 19 5.73 -38.81 20.01
C ARG A 19 5.41 -37.80 18.91
N ASN A 20 4.25 -37.94 18.28
CA ASN A 20 3.84 -37.19 17.08
C ASN A 20 3.36 -35.74 17.33
N GLY A 21 3.04 -35.36 18.57
CA GLY A 21 2.34 -34.09 18.88
C GLY A 21 3.02 -32.81 18.38
N LEU A 22 4.34 -32.80 18.29
CA LEU A 22 5.09 -31.63 17.81
C LEU A 22 4.92 -31.36 16.31
N GLY A 23 4.89 -32.43 15.50
CA GLY A 23 4.66 -32.30 14.06
C GLY A 23 3.23 -31.87 13.73
N THR A 24 2.25 -32.31 14.53
CA THR A 24 0.86 -31.86 14.40
C THR A 24 0.69 -30.39 14.78
N ALA A 25 1.31 -29.95 15.87
CA ALA A 25 1.30 -28.54 16.26
C ALA A 25 1.93 -27.64 15.19
N GLY A 26 3.08 -28.04 14.63
CA GLY A 26 3.74 -27.32 13.53
C GLY A 26 2.86 -27.20 12.28
N PHE A 27 2.17 -28.28 11.90
CA PHE A 27 1.23 -28.28 10.78
C PHE A 27 0.04 -27.34 11.01
N VAL A 28 -0.60 -27.38 12.18
CA VAL A 28 -1.75 -26.52 12.49
C VAL A 28 -1.33 -25.04 12.50
N LEU A 29 -0.19 -24.71 13.12
CA LEU A 29 0.31 -23.32 13.14
C LEU A 29 0.70 -22.83 11.74
N GLY A 30 1.32 -23.68 10.91
CA GLY A 30 1.63 -23.37 9.52
C GLY A 30 0.38 -23.14 8.67
N LEU A 31 -0.66 -23.96 8.85
CA LEU A 31 -1.94 -23.82 8.16
C LEU A 31 -2.67 -22.52 8.57
N VAL A 32 -2.76 -22.25 9.87
CA VAL A 32 -3.35 -21.01 10.39
C VAL A 32 -2.58 -19.80 9.88
N GLY A 33 -1.25 -19.85 9.89
CA GLY A 33 -0.40 -18.80 9.31
C GLY A 33 -0.67 -18.58 7.83
N LEU A 34 -0.80 -19.64 7.03
CA LEU A 34 -1.09 -19.55 5.60
C LEU A 34 -2.48 -18.97 5.30
N VAL A 35 -3.50 -19.36 6.06
CA VAL A 35 -4.87 -18.86 5.88
C VAL A 35 -4.98 -17.38 6.27
N ILE A 36 -4.22 -16.93 7.26
CA ILE A 36 -4.20 -15.54 7.73
C ILE A 36 -3.30 -14.66 6.84
N ALA A 37 -2.24 -15.21 6.23
CA ALA A 37 -1.28 -14.49 5.39
C ALA A 37 -1.88 -13.64 4.24
N PRO A 38 -2.94 -14.06 3.51
CA PRO A 38 -3.52 -13.24 2.45
C PRO A 38 -4.36 -12.05 2.95
N ILE A 39 -4.62 -11.93 4.27
CA ILE A 39 -5.36 -10.80 4.84
C ILE A 39 -4.38 -9.65 5.12
N PRO A 40 -4.45 -8.51 4.40
CA PRO A 40 -3.41 -7.47 4.44
C PRO A 40 -3.16 -6.89 5.84
N LEU A 41 -4.20 -6.77 6.67
CA LEU A 41 -4.11 -6.27 8.04
C LEU A 41 -3.60 -7.30 9.06
N ALA A 42 -3.67 -8.60 8.74
CA ALA A 42 -3.24 -9.67 9.63
C ALA A 42 -1.81 -10.18 9.31
N GLY A 43 -1.20 -9.72 8.21
CA GLY A 43 0.15 -10.10 7.78
C GLY A 43 1.26 -9.77 8.80
N VAL A 44 1.08 -8.71 9.61
CA VAL A 44 2.03 -8.37 10.69
C VAL A 44 1.96 -9.38 11.84
N ALA A 45 0.75 -9.85 12.19
CA ALA A 45 0.55 -10.89 13.19
C ALA A 45 0.92 -12.30 12.65
N ALA A 46 0.92 -12.49 11.33
CA ALA A 46 1.24 -13.76 10.71
C ALA A 46 2.73 -14.12 10.82
N TRP A 47 3.64 -13.15 10.90
CA TRP A 47 5.08 -13.41 10.99
C TRP A 47 5.46 -14.29 12.21
N PRO A 48 5.09 -13.94 13.46
CA PRO A 48 5.43 -14.78 14.61
C PRO A 48 4.86 -16.20 14.50
N LEU A 49 3.63 -16.35 14.02
CA LEU A 49 2.98 -17.64 13.82
C LEU A 49 3.67 -18.48 12.75
N ALA A 50 4.08 -17.88 11.62
CA ALA A 50 4.78 -18.57 10.55
C ALA A 50 6.17 -19.06 11.01
N VAL A 51 6.91 -18.23 11.76
CA VAL A 51 8.21 -18.60 12.33
C VAL A 51 8.07 -19.72 13.36
N LEU A 52 7.09 -19.62 14.27
CA LEU A 52 6.82 -20.66 15.27
C LEU A 52 6.39 -21.98 14.59
N GLY A 53 5.53 -21.91 13.57
CA GLY A 53 5.12 -23.06 12.78
C GLY A 53 6.30 -23.74 12.07
N LEU A 54 7.23 -22.96 11.52
CA LEU A 54 8.44 -23.45 10.87
C LEU A 54 9.36 -24.18 11.86
N ILE A 55 9.61 -23.58 13.04
CA ILE A 55 10.46 -24.15 14.08
C ILE A 55 9.87 -25.47 14.59
N LEU A 56 8.58 -25.49 14.92
CA LEU A 56 7.92 -26.69 15.47
C LEU A 56 7.86 -27.82 14.43
N SER A 57 7.64 -27.48 13.16
CA SER A 57 7.67 -28.45 12.06
C SER A 57 9.08 -29.02 11.83
N ALA A 58 10.12 -28.19 11.88
CA ALA A 58 11.52 -28.63 11.74
C ALA A 58 11.95 -29.58 12.87
N VAL A 59 11.57 -29.29 14.13
CA VAL A 59 11.83 -30.20 15.26
C VAL A 59 11.01 -31.49 15.15
N GLY A 60 9.80 -31.42 14.57
CA GLY A 60 9.01 -32.59 14.20
C GLY A 60 9.75 -33.54 13.25
N ILE A 61 10.40 -32.99 12.21
CA ILE A 61 11.23 -33.76 11.28
C ILE A 61 12.45 -34.39 11.98
N ALA A 62 13.10 -33.66 12.89
CA ALA A 62 14.23 -34.19 13.67
C ALA A 62 13.83 -35.38 14.54
N ARG A 63 12.64 -35.34 15.17
CA ARG A 63 12.12 -36.46 15.98
C ARG A 63 11.75 -37.70 15.16
N VAL A 64 11.26 -37.51 13.93
CA VAL A 64 11.02 -38.62 12.98
C VAL A 64 12.34 -39.27 12.58
N ARG A 65 13.38 -38.46 12.29
CA ARG A 65 14.73 -38.97 11.98
C ARG A 65 15.34 -39.79 13.11
N SER A 66 15.08 -39.44 14.36
CA SER A 66 15.55 -40.20 15.54
C SER A 66 14.70 -41.43 15.89
N GLY A 67 13.72 -41.81 15.06
CA GLY A 67 12.82 -42.95 15.31
C GLY A 67 11.80 -42.74 16.44
N LYS A 68 11.70 -41.51 16.99
CA LYS A 68 10.81 -41.18 18.12
C LYS A 68 9.39 -40.78 17.69
N ALA A 69 9.17 -40.63 16.38
CA ALA A 69 7.91 -40.20 15.79
C ALA A 69 7.73 -40.85 14.40
N THR A 70 6.48 -41.01 13.96
CA THR A 70 6.11 -41.70 12.71
C THR A 70 5.44 -40.78 11.69
N ASN A 71 5.16 -39.51 12.06
CA ASN A 71 4.38 -38.56 11.26
C ASN A 71 5.23 -37.71 10.28
N LYS A 72 6.04 -38.37 9.45
CA LYS A 72 6.95 -37.70 8.49
C LYS A 72 6.22 -36.77 7.51
N GLY A 73 5.11 -37.25 6.92
CA GLY A 73 4.34 -36.48 5.92
C GLY A 73 3.78 -35.18 6.47
N LEU A 74 3.23 -35.21 7.69
CA LEU A 74 2.64 -34.05 8.35
C LEU A 74 3.69 -33.00 8.71
N ALA A 75 4.87 -33.44 9.17
CA ALA A 75 5.97 -32.54 9.50
C ALA A 75 6.53 -31.83 8.25
N ILE A 76 6.63 -32.54 7.11
CA ILE A 76 7.04 -31.95 5.82
C ILE A 76 5.97 -30.95 5.34
N ALA A 77 4.69 -31.31 5.41
CA ALA A 77 3.60 -30.41 5.04
C ALA A 77 3.63 -29.12 5.87
N GLY A 78 3.86 -29.21 7.18
CA GLY A 78 4.01 -28.03 8.06
C GLY A 78 5.14 -27.11 7.63
N VAL A 79 6.32 -27.64 7.30
CA VAL A 79 7.45 -26.84 6.78
C VAL A 79 7.09 -26.14 5.47
N VAL A 80 6.47 -26.85 4.52
CA VAL A 80 6.09 -26.28 3.22
C VAL A 80 5.07 -25.16 3.40
N LEU A 81 4.03 -25.38 4.22
CA LEU A 81 3.01 -24.35 4.49
C LEU A 81 3.61 -23.11 5.16
N SER A 82 4.52 -23.29 6.13
CA SER A 82 5.21 -22.16 6.79
C SER A 82 6.11 -21.39 5.83
N LEU A 83 6.82 -22.06 4.92
CA LEU A 83 7.65 -21.39 3.90
C LEU A 83 6.78 -20.58 2.93
N LEU A 84 5.68 -21.16 2.45
CA LEU A 84 4.74 -20.46 1.57
C LEU A 84 4.13 -19.23 2.26
N ALA A 85 3.73 -19.36 3.53
CA ALA A 85 3.22 -18.24 4.31
C ALA A 85 4.26 -17.11 4.43
N LEU A 86 5.53 -17.45 4.73
CA LEU A 86 6.61 -16.46 4.80
C LEU A 86 6.85 -15.75 3.47
N VAL A 87 6.87 -16.49 2.35
CA VAL A 87 7.04 -15.90 1.01
C VAL A 87 5.91 -14.91 0.71
N VAL A 88 4.65 -15.30 0.95
CA VAL A 88 3.49 -14.43 0.76
C VAL A 88 3.57 -13.18 1.65
N SER A 89 3.97 -13.32 2.92
CA SER A 89 4.15 -12.17 3.82
C SER A 89 5.23 -11.21 3.34
N VAL A 90 6.38 -11.72 2.86
CA VAL A 90 7.45 -10.88 2.32
C VAL A 90 6.98 -10.14 1.07
N LEU A 91 6.26 -10.80 0.17
CA LEU A 91 5.69 -10.16 -1.03
C LEU A 91 4.75 -9.01 -0.64
N TRP A 92 3.87 -9.21 0.35
CA TRP A 92 3.01 -8.14 0.86
C TRP A 92 3.78 -6.98 1.46
N LEU A 93 4.84 -7.23 2.23
CA LEU A 93 5.69 -6.17 2.78
C LEU A 93 6.36 -5.34 1.68
N VAL A 94 6.83 -5.99 0.61
CA VAL A 94 7.43 -5.29 -0.55
C VAL A 94 6.38 -4.45 -1.27
N VAL A 95 5.19 -4.99 -1.51
CA VAL A 95 4.10 -4.25 -2.19
C VAL A 95 3.64 -3.05 -1.35
N ILE A 96 3.37 -3.25 -0.06
CA ILE A 96 2.94 -2.18 0.85
C ILE A 96 4.05 -1.14 1.01
N GLY A 97 5.30 -1.57 1.20
CA GLY A 97 6.44 -0.67 1.29
C GLY A 97 6.61 0.18 0.03
N LYS A 98 6.41 -0.40 -1.15
CA LYS A 98 6.42 0.34 -2.41
C LYS A 98 5.29 1.37 -2.48
N VAL A 99 4.05 0.99 -2.14
CA VAL A 99 2.90 1.90 -2.13
C VAL A 99 3.12 3.07 -1.15
N ILE A 100 3.64 2.80 0.05
CA ILE A 100 3.95 3.84 1.05
C ILE A 100 5.04 4.79 0.52
N ASN A 101 6.09 4.26 -0.10
CA ASN A 101 7.16 5.08 -0.67
C ASN A 101 6.65 5.94 -1.82
N ASP A 102 5.89 5.36 -2.76
CA ASP A 102 5.33 6.09 -3.90
C ASP A 102 4.39 7.23 -3.41
N VAL A 103 3.62 7.01 -2.34
CA VAL A 103 2.77 8.05 -1.70
C VAL A 103 3.61 9.12 -1.00
N ASN A 104 4.67 8.73 -0.27
CA ASN A 104 5.51 9.67 0.47
C ASN A 104 6.36 10.55 -0.47
N GLU A 105 6.81 9.99 -1.58
CA GLU A 105 7.56 10.70 -2.62
C GLU A 105 6.66 11.73 -3.33
N GLN A 106 5.40 11.37 -3.62
CA GLN A 106 4.42 12.29 -4.19
C GLN A 106 3.96 13.35 -3.19
N ALA A 107 3.75 13.02 -1.92
CA ALA A 107 3.29 13.95 -0.88
C ALA A 107 4.32 15.02 -0.52
N THR A 108 5.61 14.79 -0.83
CA THR A 108 6.71 15.73 -0.52
C THR A 108 7.22 16.45 -1.77
N GLN A 109 6.63 16.20 -2.94
CA GLN A 109 7.07 16.84 -4.17
C GLN A 109 6.66 18.31 -4.15
N HIS A 110 7.65 19.21 -4.18
CA HIS A 110 7.45 20.65 -4.29
C HIS A 110 7.26 21.02 -5.76
N HIS A 111 6.16 21.70 -6.05
CA HIS A 111 5.83 22.24 -7.36
C HIS A 111 5.73 23.75 -7.29
N THR A 112 6.24 24.43 -8.32
CA THR A 112 6.02 25.86 -8.50
C THR A 112 4.98 26.06 -9.59
N ILE A 113 3.84 26.66 -9.23
CA ILE A 113 2.75 26.93 -10.16
C ILE A 113 2.70 28.43 -10.44
N VAL A 114 2.68 28.80 -11.71
CA VAL A 114 2.48 30.17 -12.17
C VAL A 114 1.15 30.25 -12.89
N TYR A 115 0.24 31.05 -12.32
CA TYR A 115 -1.04 31.39 -12.90
C TYR A 115 -0.92 32.70 -13.65
N GLU A 116 -1.30 32.70 -14.92
CA GLU A 116 -1.23 33.87 -15.80
C GLU A 116 -2.60 34.15 -16.41
N VAL A 117 -3.02 35.42 -16.37
CA VAL A 117 -4.18 35.91 -17.11
C VAL A 117 -3.70 36.96 -18.10
N SER A 118 -4.00 36.74 -19.38
CA SER A 118 -3.68 37.67 -20.47
C SER A 118 -4.91 37.93 -21.34
N GLY A 119 -4.88 38.97 -22.16
CA GLY A 119 -5.98 39.32 -23.05
C GLY A 119 -6.19 40.82 -23.18
N ASN A 120 -7.36 41.21 -23.68
CA ASN A 120 -7.71 42.62 -23.93
C ASN A 120 -8.86 43.13 -23.03
N ALA A 121 -9.39 42.30 -22.13
CA ALA A 121 -10.26 42.76 -21.06
C ALA A 121 -9.48 43.71 -20.12
N LYS A 122 -10.11 44.78 -19.64
CA LYS A 122 -9.46 45.72 -18.72
C LYS A 122 -9.28 45.13 -17.32
N THR A 123 -10.32 44.42 -16.87
CA THR A 123 -10.36 43.75 -15.58
C THR A 123 -10.89 42.33 -15.71
N ALA A 124 -10.47 41.46 -14.81
CA ALA A 124 -10.98 40.10 -14.69
C ALA A 124 -11.19 39.72 -13.22
N ASP A 125 -12.21 38.92 -12.96
CA ASP A 125 -12.37 38.22 -11.68
C ASP A 125 -11.63 36.89 -11.76
N ILE A 126 -10.72 36.66 -10.83
CA ILE A 126 -9.77 35.55 -10.89
C ILE A 126 -9.96 34.65 -9.68
N ASP A 127 -10.28 33.38 -9.91
CA ASP A 127 -10.28 32.35 -8.87
C ASP A 127 -9.10 31.40 -9.09
N TYR A 128 -8.26 31.21 -8.08
CA TYR A 128 -7.08 30.34 -8.17
C TYR A 128 -6.87 29.51 -6.91
N SER A 129 -6.33 28.31 -7.09
CA SER A 129 -6.01 27.40 -5.99
C SER A 129 -4.63 27.67 -5.37
N THR A 130 -4.58 27.77 -4.05
CA THR A 130 -3.35 27.68 -3.22
C THR A 130 -3.38 26.41 -2.37
N PHE A 131 -2.22 25.95 -1.92
CA PHE A 131 -2.07 24.66 -1.26
C PHE A 131 -1.49 24.85 0.14
N ASP A 132 -2.19 24.38 1.17
CA ASP A 132 -1.66 24.29 2.55
C ASP A 132 -1.69 22.83 3.00
N ARG A 133 -0.50 22.21 3.09
CA ARG A 133 -0.21 20.83 3.52
C ARG A 133 -1.00 19.72 2.83
N ASN A 134 -2.32 19.67 3.05
CA ASN A 134 -3.23 18.65 2.53
C ASN A 134 -4.59 19.25 2.12
N THR A 135 -4.69 20.58 2.01
CA THR A 135 -5.92 21.31 1.67
C THR A 135 -5.67 22.24 0.49
N ILE A 136 -6.61 22.22 -0.46
CA ILE A 136 -6.67 23.16 -1.57
C ILE A 136 -7.60 24.30 -1.14
N LEU A 137 -7.09 25.52 -1.08
CA LEU A 137 -7.88 26.73 -0.84
C LEU A 137 -8.10 27.46 -2.16
N ILE A 138 -9.30 27.99 -2.35
CA ILE A 138 -9.63 28.83 -3.51
C ILE A 138 -9.57 30.29 -3.03
N ASN A 139 -8.74 31.09 -3.71
CA ASN A 139 -8.65 32.53 -3.49
C ASN A 139 -9.30 33.25 -4.66
N THR A 140 -9.98 34.34 -4.35
CA THR A 140 -10.68 35.18 -5.33
C THR A 140 -10.06 36.57 -5.33
N GLU A 141 -9.61 37.03 -6.48
CA GLU A 141 -9.19 38.42 -6.73
C GLU A 141 -10.19 39.07 -7.70
N ALA A 142 -11.09 39.90 -7.15
CA ALA A 142 -12.10 40.59 -7.94
C ALA A 142 -11.52 41.85 -8.61
N GLY A 143 -11.90 42.08 -9.86
CA GLY A 143 -11.53 43.28 -10.62
C GLY A 143 -10.02 43.46 -10.87
N ALA A 144 -9.25 42.37 -10.94
CA ALA A 144 -7.83 42.42 -11.17
C ALA A 144 -7.50 42.96 -12.57
N ALA A 145 -6.48 43.83 -12.67
CA ALA A 145 -6.04 44.37 -13.95
C ALA A 145 -5.33 43.30 -14.80
N VAL A 146 -5.63 43.26 -16.11
CA VAL A 146 -4.99 42.34 -17.07
C VAL A 146 -3.85 43.08 -17.78
N PRO A 147 -2.64 42.48 -17.98
CA PRO A 147 -2.26 41.11 -17.61
C PRO A 147 -1.96 40.94 -16.12
N TRP A 148 -2.29 39.76 -15.59
CA TRP A 148 -2.10 39.38 -14.19
C TRP A 148 -1.25 38.12 -14.08
N THR A 149 -0.43 38.03 -13.04
CA THR A 149 0.38 36.86 -12.75
C THR A 149 0.49 36.60 -11.24
N ARG A 150 0.43 35.33 -10.85
CA ARG A 150 0.73 34.86 -9.49
C ARG A 150 1.55 33.59 -9.52
N THR A 151 2.55 33.56 -8.67
CA THR A 151 3.34 32.36 -8.38
C THR A 151 2.91 31.80 -7.05
N VAL A 152 2.59 30.51 -7.01
CA VAL A 152 2.26 29.79 -5.78
C VAL A 152 3.14 28.55 -5.66
N GLU A 153 3.57 28.26 -4.45
CA GLU A 153 4.22 26.99 -4.15
C GLU A 153 3.15 25.97 -3.74
N ALA A 154 3.25 24.79 -4.31
CA ALA A 154 2.42 23.65 -3.97
C ALA A 154 3.31 22.52 -3.48
N THR A 155 2.83 21.77 -2.50
CA THR A 155 3.51 20.53 -2.05
C THR A 155 2.48 19.41 -2.16
N GLY A 156 2.82 18.33 -2.86
CA GLY A 156 1.93 17.19 -3.04
C GLY A 156 1.17 17.15 -4.36
N PHE A 157 0.06 16.42 -4.37
CA PHE A 157 -0.74 16.13 -5.56
C PHE A 157 -1.65 17.31 -5.96
N LEU A 158 -1.57 17.75 -7.23
CA LEU A 158 -2.30 18.92 -7.74
C LEU A 158 -3.74 18.62 -8.18
N ALA A 159 -4.20 17.36 -8.15
CA ALA A 159 -5.52 17.05 -8.65
C ALA A 159 -6.63 17.71 -7.82
N GLY A 160 -7.57 18.33 -8.53
CA GLY A 160 -8.64 19.13 -7.94
C GLY A 160 -8.31 20.62 -7.87
N ALA A 161 -7.09 21.04 -8.22
CA ALA A 161 -6.77 22.45 -8.40
C ALA A 161 -7.58 23.06 -9.56
N GLN A 162 -8.01 24.31 -9.35
CA GLN A 162 -8.75 25.08 -10.33
C GLN A 162 -8.16 26.47 -10.50
N PHE A 163 -8.20 26.93 -11.74
CA PHE A 163 -7.86 28.30 -12.08
C PHE A 163 -8.85 28.81 -13.12
N THR A 164 -9.58 29.87 -12.80
CA THR A 164 -10.56 30.48 -13.71
C THR A 164 -10.36 31.99 -13.76
N ALA A 165 -10.45 32.54 -14.97
CA ALA A 165 -10.44 33.97 -15.21
C ALA A 165 -11.74 34.37 -15.91
N THR A 166 -12.47 35.31 -15.34
CA THR A 166 -13.76 35.80 -15.85
C THR A 166 -13.59 37.23 -16.33
N ALA A 167 -13.91 37.52 -17.60
CA ALA A 167 -13.85 38.86 -18.15
C ALA A 167 -14.85 39.79 -17.46
N GLY A 168 -14.42 41.01 -17.14
CA GLY A 168 -15.28 42.02 -16.52
C GLY A 168 -16.48 42.45 -17.41
N PRO A 169 -17.38 43.28 -16.86
CA PRO A 169 -18.60 43.72 -17.55
C PRO A 169 -18.32 44.55 -18.82
N ASP A 170 -17.15 45.18 -18.90
CA ASP A 170 -16.68 45.91 -20.08
C ASP A 170 -16.38 44.99 -21.29
N GLY A 171 -16.38 43.67 -21.07
CA GLY A 171 -16.07 42.68 -22.10
C GLY A 171 -14.58 42.57 -22.41
N GLY A 172 -14.28 41.96 -23.56
CA GLY A 172 -12.93 41.58 -23.97
C GLY A 172 -12.70 40.08 -23.88
N SER A 173 -11.47 39.66 -24.15
CA SER A 173 -10.97 38.30 -24.10
C SER A 173 -10.08 38.15 -22.88
N VAL A 174 -10.22 37.02 -22.20
CA VAL A 174 -9.34 36.56 -21.12
C VAL A 174 -8.79 35.19 -21.51
N THR A 175 -7.50 34.99 -21.28
CA THR A 175 -6.79 33.73 -21.47
C THR A 175 -6.18 33.34 -20.15
N CYS A 176 -6.60 32.21 -19.60
CA CYS A 176 -5.94 31.59 -18.47
C CYS A 176 -4.78 30.73 -19.01
N LYS A 177 -3.63 30.80 -18.35
CA LYS A 177 -2.49 29.92 -18.58
C LYS A 177 -1.92 29.48 -17.24
N VAL A 178 -1.61 28.19 -17.14
CA VAL A 178 -1.03 27.55 -15.97
C VAL A 178 0.30 26.93 -16.38
N VAL A 179 1.35 27.33 -15.67
CA VAL A 179 2.70 26.78 -15.85
C VAL A 179 3.08 26.07 -14.57
N VAL A 180 3.41 24.78 -14.66
CA VAL A 180 3.86 23.95 -13.53
C VAL A 180 5.33 23.60 -13.76
N ASP A 181 6.19 23.94 -12.81
CA ASP A 181 7.65 23.70 -12.86
C ASP A 181 8.30 24.21 -14.16
N GLY A 182 7.84 25.37 -14.63
CA GLY A 182 8.33 26.02 -15.85
C GLY A 182 7.78 25.44 -17.16
N LYS A 183 6.91 24.43 -17.12
CA LYS A 183 6.24 23.87 -18.30
C LYS A 183 4.77 24.29 -18.35
N GLU A 184 4.32 24.74 -19.52
CA GLU A 184 2.91 25.05 -19.75
C GLU A 184 2.07 23.77 -19.60
N ALA A 185 1.21 23.74 -18.58
CA ALA A 185 0.37 22.60 -18.26
C ALA A 185 -1.04 22.75 -18.86
N LYS A 186 -1.58 23.97 -18.85
CA LYS A 186 -2.90 24.26 -19.42
C LYS A 186 -3.04 25.70 -19.88
N THR A 187 -3.80 25.88 -20.95
CA THR A 187 -4.19 27.19 -21.45
C THR A 187 -5.62 27.12 -22.00
N ALA A 188 -6.43 28.13 -21.74
CA ALA A 188 -7.76 28.29 -22.33
C ALA A 188 -8.11 29.77 -22.50
N THR A 189 -8.91 30.09 -23.51
CA THR A 189 -9.32 31.46 -23.84
C THR A 189 -10.83 31.56 -23.96
N ALA A 190 -11.40 32.65 -23.46
CA ALA A 190 -12.80 33.00 -23.61
C ALA A 190 -12.93 34.49 -23.92
N ALA A 191 -13.99 34.88 -24.65
CA ALA A 191 -14.23 36.27 -25.03
C ALA A 191 -15.71 36.64 -24.96
N GLY A 192 -15.97 37.87 -24.51
CA GLY A 192 -17.30 38.42 -24.30
C GLY A 192 -17.48 38.95 -22.87
N PRO A 193 -18.51 39.77 -22.61
CA PRO A 193 -18.84 40.22 -21.26
C PRO A 193 -19.14 39.02 -20.34
N GLY A 194 -18.43 38.92 -19.21
CA GLY A 194 -18.59 37.79 -18.27
C GLY A 194 -18.08 36.44 -18.78
N ALA A 195 -17.31 36.41 -19.88
CA ALA A 195 -16.79 35.16 -20.42
C ALA A 195 -15.73 34.53 -19.50
N VAL A 196 -15.82 33.22 -19.26
CA VAL A 196 -14.96 32.49 -18.32
C VAL A 196 -13.97 31.60 -19.07
N ALA A 197 -12.67 31.84 -18.86
CA ALA A 197 -11.60 30.94 -19.28
C ALA A 197 -11.21 30.04 -18.08
N GLY A 198 -11.44 28.73 -18.22
CA GLY A 198 -11.16 27.74 -17.16
C GLY A 198 -9.98 26.83 -17.48
N CYS A 199 -9.02 26.81 -16.57
CA CYS A 199 -7.84 25.96 -16.59
C CYS A 199 -7.92 25.01 -15.38
N THR A 200 -8.43 23.80 -15.61
CA THR A 200 -8.61 22.76 -14.58
C THR A 200 -7.90 21.46 -14.96
N GLY A 201 -7.54 20.66 -13.95
CA GLY A 201 -6.98 19.32 -14.12
C GLY A 201 -5.60 19.30 -14.81
N PHE A 202 -4.68 20.14 -14.31
CA PHE A 202 -3.31 20.28 -14.80
C PHE A 202 -2.28 19.63 -13.87
#